data_AF-A0A3C0QCY8-F1
#
_entry.id   AF-A0A3C0QCY8-F1
#
_cell.length_a   1.000
_cell.length_b   1.000
_cell.length_c   1.000
_cell.angle_alpha   90.00
_cell.angle_beta   90.00
_cell.angle_gamma   90.00
#
_symmetry.space_group_name_H-M   'P 1'
#
loop_
_entity.id
_entity.type
_entity.pdbx_description
1 polymer ?
#
loop_
_entity_poly.entity_id
_entity_poly.type
_entity_poly.pdbx_seq_one_letter_code
_entity_poly.pdbx_strand_id
1 'polypeptide(L)' 'TEMTQALERLRPELGIDITAVDIDAVPELVRLYNTRVPVLVAEGVEICYYFLEEQRLREHLQARE' A
#
# COMPACT_ATOMS: atom_id res chain seq x y z
N THR A 1 5.35 -9.48 5.30
CA THR A 1 4.33 -9.16 6.32
C THR A 1 2.97 -9.61 5.81
N GLU A 2 1.99 -9.80 6.71
CA GLU A 2 0.63 -10.25 6.34
C GLU A 2 -0.02 -9.32 5.29
N MET A 3 0.24 -8.00 5.36
CA MET A 3 -0.26 -7.01 4.41
C MET A 3 0.22 -7.28 2.97
N THR A 4 1.52 -7.49 2.75
CA THR A 4 2.07 -7.78 1.43
C THR A 4 1.52 -9.10 0.87
N GLN A 5 1.37 -10.13 1.71
CA GLN A 5 0.83 -11.41 1.27
C GLN A 5 -0.66 -11.35 0.89
N ALA A 6 -1.43 -10.49 1.57
CA ALA A 6 -2.83 -10.26 1.21
C ALA A 6 -2.93 -9.47 -0.11
N LEU A 7 -2.08 -8.46 -0.30
CA LEU A 7 -1.99 -7.72 -1.56
C LEU A 7 -1.60 -8.63 -2.73
N GLU A 8 -0.59 -9.47 -2.58
CA GLU A 8 -0.16 -10.41 -3.63
C GLU A 8 -1.27 -11.39 -4.04
N ARG A 9 -2.17 -11.76 -3.12
CA ARG A 9 -3.36 -12.57 -3.44
C ARG A 9 -4.39 -11.80 -4.25
N LEU A 10 -4.59 -10.52 -3.94
CA LEU A 10 -5.52 -9.63 -4.65
C LEU A 10 -4.96 -9.12 -5.98
N ARG A 11 -3.63 -9.18 -6.18
CA ARG A 11 -2.94 -8.71 -7.38
C ARG A 11 -3.57 -9.19 -8.70
N PRO A 12 -3.81 -10.51 -8.92
CA PRO A 12 -4.46 -10.98 -10.14
C PRO A 12 -5.95 -10.61 -10.22
N GLU A 13 -6.63 -10.43 -9.08
CA GLU A 13 -8.06 -10.08 -9.05
C GLU A 13 -8.30 -8.62 -9.39
N LEU A 14 -7.42 -7.73 -8.91
CA LEU A 14 -7.54 -6.28 -9.06
C LEU A 14 -6.70 -5.72 -10.21
N GLY A 15 -5.80 -6.52 -10.80
CA GLY A 15 -4.92 -6.07 -11.88
C GLY A 15 -3.92 -4.99 -11.46
N ILE A 16 -3.51 -4.97 -10.19
CA ILE A 16 -2.61 -3.96 -9.64
C ILE A 16 -1.16 -4.41 -9.68
N ASP A 17 -0.24 -3.44 -9.68
CA ASP A 17 1.18 -3.71 -9.44
C ASP A 17 1.57 -3.35 -8.01
N ILE A 18 2.30 -4.25 -7.35
CA ILE A 18 2.70 -4.08 -5.95
C ILE A 18 4.22 -3.98 -5.92
N THR A 19 4.71 -2.83 -5.49
CA THR A 19 6.15 -2.60 -5.30
C THR A 19 6.43 -2.37 -3.82
N ALA A 20 7.31 -3.20 -3.25
CA ALA A 20 7.81 -2.98 -1.90
C ALA A 20 8.91 -1.90 -1.95
N VAL A 21 8.70 -0.80 -1.22
CA VAL A 21 9.67 0.27 -1.09
C VAL A 21 10.23 0.26 0.32
N ASP A 22 11.55 0.20 0.42
CA ASP A 22 12.25 0.36 1.69
C ASP A 22 12.26 1.84 2.06
N ILE A 23 11.56 2.21 3.14
CA ILE A 23 11.51 3.59 3.58
C ILE A 23 12.87 4.07 4.07
N ASP A 24 13.73 3.20 4.61
CA ASP A 24 15.05 3.57 5.13
C ASP A 24 16.00 4.04 4.01
N ALA A 25 15.73 3.61 2.77
CA ALA A 25 16.46 4.06 1.58
C ALA A 25 15.99 5.44 1.07
N VAL A 26 14.83 5.93 1.51
CA VAL A 26 14.22 7.18 1.03
C VAL A 26 13.99 8.14 2.20
N PRO A 27 14.87 9.14 2.41
CA PRO A 27 14.80 10.06 3.54
C PRO A 27 13.44 10.78 3.67
N GLU A 28 12.78 11.07 2.55
CA GLU A 28 11.45 11.67 2.54
C GLU A 28 10.40 10.73 3.13
N LEU A 29 10.45 9.44 2.81
CA LEU A 29 9.56 8.43 3.37
C LEU A 29 9.85 8.16 4.85
N VAL A 30 11.13 8.18 5.28
CA VAL A 30 11.48 8.12 6.71
C VAL A 30 10.84 9.29 7.47
N ARG A 31 10.89 10.49 6.91
CA ARG A 31 10.29 11.68 7.56
C ARG A 31 8.76 11.64 7.58
N LEU A 32 8.13 11.05 6.56
CA LEU A 32 6.67 10.92 6.46
C LEU A 32 6.12 9.80 7.36
N TYR A 33 6.73 8.62 7.27
CA TYR A 33 6.20 7.40 7.85
C TYR A 33 6.95 6.96 9.12
N ASN A 34 8.26 7.13 9.17
CA ASN A 34 9.10 6.77 10.32
C ASN A 34 8.78 5.34 10.83
N THR A 35 8.18 5.20 12.02
CA THR A 35 7.80 3.90 12.61
C THR A 35 6.43 3.36 12.15
N ARG A 36 5.73 4.08 11.27
CA ARG A 36 4.48 3.64 10.64
C ARG A 36 4.85 2.78 9.45
N VAL A 37 5.27 1.54 9.71
CA VAL A 37 5.52 0.55 8.66
C VAL A 37 4.92 -0.78 9.12
N PRO A 38 4.25 -1.52 8.22
CA PRO A 38 4.09 -1.25 6.78
C PRO A 38 2.98 -0.22 6.46
N VAL A 39 3.15 0.56 5.39
CA VAL A 39 2.16 1.52 4.85
C VAL A 39 1.84 1.16 3.40
N LEU A 40 0.57 1.24 3.03
CA LEU A 40 0.11 1.09 1.66
C LEU A 40 -0.22 2.46 1.06
N VAL A 41 0.47 2.78 -0.03
CA VAL A 41 0.23 3.98 -0.82
C VAL A 41 -0.14 3.56 -2.24
N ALA A 42 -1.25 4.09 -2.75
CA ALA A 42 -1.65 3.95 -4.15
C ALA A 42 -1.55 5.32 -4.81
N GLU A 43 -0.70 5.45 -5.84
CA GLU A 43 -0.54 6.70 -6.61
C GLU A 43 -0.24 7.96 -5.80
N GLY A 44 0.50 7.82 -4.70
CA GLY A 44 0.79 8.93 -3.79
C GLY A 44 -0.31 9.23 -2.78
N VAL A 45 -1.40 8.46 -2.77
CA VAL A 45 -2.45 8.51 -1.74
C VAL A 45 -2.24 7.37 -0.75
N GLU A 46 -2.08 7.72 0.53
CA GLU A 46 -2.04 6.73 1.61
C GLU A 46 -3.42 6.08 1.77
N ILE A 47 -3.50 4.76 1.62
CA ILE A 47 -4.74 3.99 1.75
C ILE A 47 -4.93 3.53 3.20
N CYS A 48 -3.90 2.88 3.75
CA CYS A 48 -3.90 2.32 5.10
C CYS A 48 -2.47 2.01 5.58
N TYR A 49 -2.33 1.79 6.88
CA TYR A 49 -1.07 1.42 7.53
C TYR A 49 -1.31 0.36 8.61
N TYR A 50 -0.29 -0.44 8.92
CA TYR A 50 -0.30 -1.64 9.76
C TYR A 50 -1.20 -2.80 9.28
N PHE A 51 -2.42 -2.51 8.83
CA PHE A 51 -3.40 -3.48 8.35
C PHE A 51 -3.83 -3.16 6.93
N LEU A 52 -4.10 -4.20 6.14
CA LEU A 52 -4.65 -4.04 4.81
C LEU A 52 -6.15 -3.73 4.90
N GLU A 53 -6.56 -2.58 4.39
CA GLU A 53 -7.98 -2.25 4.19
C GLU A 53 -8.39 -2.57 2.76
N GLU A 54 -8.76 -3.83 2.51
CA GLU A 54 -9.14 -4.30 1.17
C GLU A 54 -10.31 -3.50 0.58
N GLN A 55 -11.28 -3.14 1.41
CA GLN A 55 -12.44 -2.34 0.99
C GLN A 55 -12.01 -0.96 0.49
N ARG A 56 -11.17 -0.23 1.26
CA ARG A 56 -10.64 1.07 0.84
C ARG A 56 -9.78 0.97 -0.42
N LEU A 57 -8.95 -0.07 -0.51
CA LEU A 57 -8.15 -0.31 -1.72
C LEU A 57 -9.04 -0.48 -2.94
N ARG A 58 -10.09 -1.31 -2.84
CA ARG A 58 -11.07 -1.52 -3.92
C ARG A 58 -11.80 -0.24 -4.28
N GLU A 59 -12.31 0.50 -3.30
CA GLU A 59 -12.98 1.79 -3.51
C GLU A 59 -12.07 2.79 -4.21
N HIS A 60 -10.80 2.87 -3.82
CA HIS A 60 -9.83 3.75 -4.45
C HIS A 60 -9.54 3.35 -5.90
N LEU A 61 -9.44 2.05 -6.20
CA LEU A 61 -9.24 1.57 -7.57
C LEU A 61 -10.48 1.81 -8.44
N GLN A 62 -11.67 1.57 -7.90
CA GLN A 62 -12.94 1.82 -8.59
C GLN A 62 -13.21 3.31 -8.85
N ALA A 63 -12.79 4.20 -7.94
CA ALA A 63 -12.95 5.64 -8.11
C ALA A 63 -12.10 6.22 -9.26
N ARG A 64 -11.21 5.41 -9.85
CA ARG A 64 -10.32 5.78 -10.94
C ARG A 64 -10.77 5.28 -12.32
N GLU A 65 -11.86 4.50 -12.39
CA GLU A 65 -12.50 4.03 -13.63
C GLU A 65 -13.49 5.04 -14.23
#